data_AF-E9IA12-F1
#
_entry.id   AF-E9IA12-F1
#
_cell.length_a   1.000
_cell.length_b   1.000
_cell.length_c   1.000
_cell.angle_alpha   90.00
_cell.angle_beta   90.00
_cell.angle_gamma   90.00
#
_symmetry.space_group_name_H-M   'P 1'
#
loop_
_entity.id
_entity.type
_entity.pdbx_description
1 polymer ?
#
loop_
_entity_poly.entity_id
_entity_poly.type
_entity_poly.pdbx_seq_one_letter_code
_entity_poly.pdbx_strand_id
1 'polypeptide(L)'
;VNFLLDKAADPNKKAYCGATALHFAAECGHTAIVRKLLKHGAQMTKNVSGMTPLITAAERTRSEVVEYLVQNTEVIKKEKIDAYELLGASYANDKDNYCLTRAYTYLRKAMELR
;
A
#
# COMPACT_ATOMS: atom_id res chain seq x y z
N VAL A 1 -7.72 17.18 1.59
CA VAL A 1 -6.34 16.80 1.99
C VAL A 1 -5.41 18.00 2.04
N ASN A 2 -5.13 18.71 0.93
CA ASN A 2 -4.18 19.84 0.91
C ASN A 2 -4.46 20.87 2.00
N PHE A 3 -5.69 21.41 2.03
CA PHE A 3 -6.08 22.41 3.03
C PHE A 3 -5.82 21.98 4.48
N LEU A 4 -6.02 20.71 4.81
CA LEU A 4 -5.80 20.20 6.17
C LEU A 4 -4.30 20.07 6.47
N LEU A 5 -3.51 19.54 5.53
CA LEU A 5 -2.06 19.41 5.70
C LEU A 5 -1.38 20.80 5.77
N ASP A 6 -1.87 21.75 4.97
CA ASP A 6 -1.40 23.15 4.98
C ASP A 6 -1.78 23.88 6.28
N LYS A 7 -2.80 23.39 7.00
CA LYS A 7 -3.21 23.84 8.33
C LYS A 7 -2.56 23.04 9.46
N ALA A 8 -1.41 22.41 9.19
CA ALA A 8 -0.63 21.63 10.16
C ALA A 8 -1.39 20.44 10.78
N ALA A 9 -2.34 19.85 10.05
CA ALA A 9 -2.90 18.56 10.45
C ALA A 9 -1.81 17.49 10.49
N ASP A 10 -1.73 16.74 11.59
CA ASP A 10 -0.77 15.66 11.76
C ASP A 10 -1.12 14.47 10.84
N PRO A 11 -0.28 14.16 9.82
CA PRO A 11 -0.55 13.05 8.89
C PRO A 11 -0.38 11.67 9.54
N ASN A 12 0.24 11.60 10.72
CA ASN A 12 0.50 10.37 11.47
C ASN A 12 -0.53 10.10 12.57
N LYS A 13 -1.55 10.96 12.69
CA LYS A 13 -2.64 10.75 13.64
C LYS A 13 -3.32 9.41 13.37
N LYS A 14 -3.42 8.58 14.41
CA LYS A 14 -4.05 7.25 14.34
C LYS A 14 -5.52 7.30 14.73
N ALA A 15 -6.34 6.55 14.01
CA ALA A 15 -7.69 6.19 14.39
C ALA A 15 -7.66 5.12 15.51
N TYR A 16 -8.83 4.77 16.06
CA TYR A 16 -8.95 3.74 17.11
C TYR A 16 -8.39 2.38 16.71
N CYS A 17 -8.48 2.01 15.43
CA CYS A 17 -7.89 0.78 14.88
C CYS A 17 -6.38 0.88 14.59
N GLY A 18 -5.73 1.99 14.98
CA GLY A 18 -4.32 2.25 14.70
C GLY A 18 -4.02 2.67 13.26
N ALA A 19 -5.02 2.71 12.37
CA ALA A 19 -4.85 3.16 11.00
C ALA A 19 -4.59 4.67 10.92
N THR A 20 -3.70 5.08 10.02
CA THR A 20 -3.40 6.48 9.69
C THR A 20 -4.11 6.88 8.39
N ALA A 21 -4.09 8.17 8.05
CA ALA A 21 -4.59 8.66 6.76
C ALA A 21 -3.95 7.91 5.56
N LEU A 22 -2.70 7.46 5.70
CA LEU A 22 -1.99 6.71 4.66
C LEU A 22 -2.60 5.32 4.43
N HIS A 23 -3.09 4.65 5.48
CA HIS A 23 -3.79 3.36 5.35
C HIS A 23 -5.09 3.51 4.56
N PHE A 24 -5.90 4.50 4.91
CA PHE A 24 -7.17 4.73 4.21
C PHE A 24 -6.96 5.14 2.75
N ALA A 25 -5.98 6.01 2.48
CA ALA A 25 -5.63 6.37 1.11
C ALA A 25 -5.14 5.14 0.30
N ALA A 26 -4.40 4.24 0.95
CA ALA A 26 -3.95 3.00 0.36
C ALA A 26 -5.07 2.00 0.08
N GLU A 27 -5.98 1.78 1.04
CA GLU A 27 -7.17 0.94 0.89
C GLU A 27 -8.07 1.38 -0.27
N CYS A 28 -8.29 2.70 -0.39
CA CYS A 28 -9.12 3.29 -1.44
C CYS A 28 -8.40 3.41 -2.80
N GLY A 29 -7.11 3.11 -2.89
CA GLY A 29 -6.34 3.23 -4.14
C GLY A 29 -6.08 4.68 -4.56
N HIS A 30 -6.11 5.65 -3.64
CA HIS A 30 -5.96 7.06 -3.95
C HIS A 30 -4.49 7.48 -4.05
N THR A 31 -3.82 7.04 -5.13
CA THR A 31 -2.37 7.23 -5.34
C THR A 31 -1.93 8.71 -5.21
N ALA A 32 -2.75 9.66 -5.67
CA ALA A 32 -2.45 11.09 -5.55
C ALA A 32 -2.44 11.58 -4.07
N ILE A 33 -3.31 11.02 -3.23
CA ILE A 33 -3.38 11.33 -1.80
C ILE A 33 -2.20 10.66 -1.07
N VAL A 34 -1.89 9.40 -1.41
CA VAL A 34 -0.72 8.67 -0.89
C VAL A 34 0.56 9.47 -1.11
N ARG A 35 0.80 9.95 -2.34
CA ARG A 35 1.95 10.80 -2.68
C ARG A 35 2.04 12.05 -1.80
N LYS A 36 0.91 12.73 -1.59
CA LYS A 36 0.86 13.95 -0.78
C LYS A 36 1.12 13.69 0.70
N LEU A 37 0.51 12.65 1.25
CA LEU A 37 0.72 12.27 2.65
C LEU A 37 2.20 11.97 2.93
N LEU A 38 2.84 11.17 2.06
CA LEU A 38 4.27 10.89 2.19
C LEU A 38 5.14 12.15 2.06
N LYS A 39 4.82 13.06 1.13
CA LYS A 39 5.52 14.35 1.01
C LYS A 39 5.41 15.22 2.28
N HIS A 40 4.31 15.09 3.04
CA HIS A 40 4.10 15.78 4.31
C HIS A 40 4.58 14.98 5.53
N GLY A 41 5.37 13.92 5.35
CA GLY A 41 5.97 13.17 6.46
C GLY A 41 5.06 12.11 7.10
N ALA A 42 4.06 11.61 6.36
CA ALA A 42 3.35 10.40 6.78
C ALA A 42 4.31 9.20 6.82
N GLN A 43 4.24 8.42 7.89
CA GLN A 43 5.09 7.25 8.12
C GLN A 43 4.38 5.97 7.72
N MET A 44 5.14 4.96 7.28
CA MET A 44 4.61 3.64 6.89
C MET A 44 4.38 2.70 8.09
N THR A 45 3.83 3.21 9.19
CA THR A 45 3.63 2.44 10.43
C THR A 45 2.54 1.38 10.31
N LYS A 46 2.57 0.37 11.19
CA LYS A 46 1.51 -0.65 11.31
C LYS A 46 0.28 -0.15 12.07
N ASN A 47 -0.89 -0.62 11.65
CA ASN A 47 -2.14 -0.53 12.41
C ASN A 47 -2.23 -1.63 13.49
N VAL A 48 -3.35 -1.69 14.23
CA VAL A 48 -3.54 -2.68 15.33
C VAL A 48 -3.54 -4.12 14.81
N SER A 49 -3.99 -4.36 13.58
CA SER A 49 -3.93 -5.68 12.93
C SER A 49 -2.54 -6.03 12.39
N GLY A 50 -1.52 -5.20 12.61
CA GLY A 50 -0.16 -5.42 12.12
C GLY A 50 0.05 -5.11 10.64
N MET A 51 -0.94 -4.54 9.97
CA MET A 51 -0.90 -4.19 8.55
C MET A 51 -0.25 -2.81 8.36
N THR A 52 0.66 -2.69 7.42
CA THR A 52 1.17 -1.39 6.94
C THR A 52 0.28 -0.88 5.80
N PRO A 53 0.39 0.41 5.42
CA PRO A 53 -0.32 0.93 4.24
C PRO A 53 -0.01 0.16 2.96
N LEU A 54 1.21 -0.38 2.81
CA LEU A 54 1.58 -1.19 1.65
C LEU A 54 0.81 -2.51 1.61
N ILE A 55 0.77 -3.25 2.73
CA ILE A 55 0.03 -4.52 2.79
C ILE A 55 -1.48 -4.27 2.64
N THR A 56 -2.02 -3.19 3.21
CA THR A 56 -3.42 -2.79 3.00
C THR A 56 -3.73 -2.51 1.52
N ALA A 57 -2.84 -1.84 0.77
CA ALA A 57 -3.01 -1.63 -0.66
C ALA A 57 -3.01 -2.95 -1.44
N ALA A 58 -2.11 -3.88 -1.09
CA ALA A 58 -2.02 -5.18 -1.74
C ALA A 58 -3.25 -6.06 -1.50
N GLU A 59 -3.75 -6.12 -0.26
CA GLU A 59 -4.97 -6.84 0.11
C GLU A 59 -6.18 -6.35 -0.70
N ARG A 60 -6.25 -5.04 -0.94
CA ARG A 60 -7.35 -4.38 -1.69
C ARG A 60 -7.10 -4.29 -3.19
N THR A 61 -6.09 -5.00 -3.71
CA THR A 61 -5.74 -5.04 -5.13
C THR A 61 -5.46 -3.66 -5.74
N ARG A 62 -4.89 -2.74 -4.95
CA ARG A 62 -4.56 -1.37 -5.37
C ARG A 62 -3.16 -1.30 -5.97
N SER A 63 -2.99 -1.94 -7.12
CA SER A 63 -1.67 -2.11 -7.77
C SER A 63 -0.88 -0.81 -7.95
N GLU A 64 -1.52 0.28 -8.37
CA GLU A 64 -0.82 1.57 -8.53
C GLU A 64 -0.24 2.12 -7.23
N VAL A 65 -0.96 1.93 -6.12
CA VAL A 65 -0.47 2.32 -4.80
C VAL A 65 0.67 1.41 -4.36
N VAL A 66 0.55 0.10 -4.59
CA VAL A 66 1.61 -0.87 -4.28
C VAL A 66 2.89 -0.51 -5.03
N GLU A 67 2.83 -0.32 -6.35
CA GLU A 67 3.98 0.06 -7.19
C GLU A 67 4.65 1.37 -6.74
N TYR A 68 3.87 2.30 -6.19
CA TYR A 68 4.42 3.53 -5.64
C TYR A 68 5.06 3.31 -4.26
N LEU A 69 4.37 2.63 -3.34
CA LEU A 69 4.82 2.45 -1.96
C LEU A 69 6.05 1.53 -1.83
N VAL A 70 6.20 0.52 -2.69
CA VAL A 70 7.40 -0.35 -2.70
C VAL A 70 8.70 0.39 -3.04
N GLN A 71 8.62 1.59 -3.62
CA GLN A 71 9.77 2.44 -3.91
C GLN A 71 10.24 3.22 -2.67
N ASN A 72 9.42 3.28 -1.62
CA ASN A 72 9.78 3.95 -0.38
C ASN A 72 10.93 3.20 0.33
N THR A 73 11.93 3.95 0.79
CA THR A 73 13.14 3.44 1.46
C THR A 73 12.87 2.78 2.80
N GLU A 74 11.76 3.13 3.47
CA GLU A 74 11.36 2.51 4.74
C GLU A 74 10.89 1.06 4.57
N VAL A 75 10.47 0.67 3.36
CA VAL A 75 9.92 -0.66 3.10
C VAL A 75 11.05 -1.67 2.97
N ILE A 76 11.07 -2.62 3.91
CA ILE A 76 12.05 -3.71 3.92
C ILE A 76 11.79 -4.73 2.81
N LYS A 77 12.85 -5.41 2.35
CA LYS A 77 12.81 -6.44 1.30
C LYS A 77 11.69 -7.47 1.50
N LYS A 78 11.57 -8.00 2.72
CA LYS A 78 10.54 -8.98 3.08
C LYS A 78 9.11 -8.45 2.85
N GLU A 79 8.85 -7.21 3.26
CA GLU A 79 7.52 -6.61 3.13
C GLU A 79 7.16 -6.34 1.66
N LYS A 80 8.14 -6.03 0.80
CA LYS A 80 7.92 -5.92 -0.66
C LYS A 80 7.51 -7.27 -1.26
N ILE A 81 8.16 -8.35 -0.84
CA ILE A 81 7.83 -9.72 -1.26
C ILE A 81 6.40 -10.04 -0.81
N ASP A 82 6.09 -9.85 0.48
CA ASP A 82 4.76 -10.12 1.05
C ASP A 82 3.66 -9.33 0.31
N ALA A 83 3.91 -8.06 -0.01
CA ALA A 83 2.97 -7.22 -0.75
C ALA A 83 2.73 -7.71 -2.18
N TYR A 84 3.78 -8.10 -2.90
CA TYR A 84 3.65 -8.60 -4.27
C TYR A 84 3.00 -9.99 -4.32
N GLU A 85 3.30 -10.86 -3.36
CA GLU A 85 2.64 -12.17 -3.24
C GLU A 85 1.15 -12.01 -2.97
N LEU A 86 0.79 -11.14 -2.02
CA LEU A 86 -0.60 -10.86 -1.69
C LEU A 86 -1.35 -10.25 -2.88
N LEU A 87 -0.75 -9.26 -3.55
CA LEU A 87 -1.35 -8.64 -4.73
C LEU A 87 -1.51 -9.66 -5.87
N GLY A 88 -0.51 -10.51 -6.08
CA GLY A 88 -0.55 -11.58 -7.07
C GLY A 88 -1.66 -12.60 -6.79
N ALA A 89 -1.79 -13.05 -5.54
CA ALA A 89 -2.85 -13.95 -5.11
C ALA A 89 -4.24 -13.31 -5.23
N SER A 90 -4.40 -12.04 -4.87
CA SER A 90 -5.66 -11.31 -5.02
C SER A 90 -6.10 -11.23 -6.48
N TYR A 91 -5.18 -11.00 -7.42
CA TYR A 91 -5.48 -11.06 -8.84
C TYR A 91 -5.82 -12.49 -9.31
N ALA A 92 -5.16 -13.52 -8.79
CA ALA A 92 -5.46 -14.91 -9.18
C ALA A 92 -6.87 -15.38 -8.76
N ASN A 93 -7.44 -14.78 -7.71
CA ASN A 93 -8.79 -15.08 -7.22
C ASN A 93 -9.92 -14.35 -7.97
N ASP A 94 -9.59 -13.38 -8.81
CA ASP A 94 -10.59 -12.66 -9.59
C ASP A 94 -11.01 -13.48 -10.82
N LYS A 95 -12.31 -13.53 -11.12
CA LYS A 95 -12.89 -14.45 -12.14
C LYS A 95 -12.60 -14.02 -13.59
N ASP A 96 -12.05 -12.83 -13.78
CA ASP A 96 -11.69 -12.29 -15.08
C ASP A 96 -10.27 -12.70 -15.48
N ASN A 97 -10.13 -13.38 -16.62
CA ASN A 97 -8.89 -13.99 -17.12
C ASN A 97 -7.70 -13.00 -17.27
N TYR A 98 -8.00 -11.70 -17.42
CA TYR A 98 -7.01 -10.61 -17.45
C TYR A 98 -6.21 -10.50 -16.13
N CYS A 99 -6.72 -11.10 -15.05
CA CYS A 99 -6.11 -11.08 -13.74
C CYS A 99 -4.99 -12.13 -13.59
N LEU A 100 -4.93 -13.21 -14.39
CA LEU A 100 -3.84 -14.20 -14.30
C LEU A 100 -2.49 -13.66 -14.78
N THR A 101 -2.46 -12.88 -15.86
CA THR A 101 -1.20 -12.26 -16.32
C THR A 101 -0.66 -11.27 -15.29
N ARG A 102 -1.55 -10.49 -14.65
CA ARG A 102 -1.17 -9.59 -13.54
C ARG A 102 -0.70 -10.39 -12.33
N ALA A 103 -1.43 -11.44 -11.94
CA ALA A 103 -1.04 -12.34 -10.87
C ALA A 103 0.38 -12.89 -11.08
N TYR A 104 0.64 -13.47 -12.26
CA TYR A 104 1.95 -13.95 -12.64
C TYR A 104 3.03 -12.86 -12.57
N THR A 105 2.73 -11.65 -13.07
CA THR A 105 3.66 -10.53 -13.06
C THR A 105 4.10 -10.17 -11.63
N TYR A 106 3.17 -10.09 -10.69
CA TYR A 106 3.47 -9.76 -9.30
C TYR A 106 4.16 -10.90 -8.56
N LEU A 107 3.72 -12.15 -8.75
CA LEU A 107 4.40 -13.32 -8.17
C LEU A 107 5.84 -13.45 -8.68
N ARG A 108 6.08 -13.17 -9.96
CA ARG A 108 7.43 -13.16 -10.54
C ARG A 108 8.29 -12.06 -9.92
N LYS A 109 7.77 -10.83 -9.74
CA LYS A 109 8.48 -9.75 -9.03
C LYS A 109 8.86 -10.16 -7.60
N ALA A 110 7.96 -10.84 -6.89
CA ALA A 110 8.26 -11.36 -5.55
C ALA A 110 9.40 -12.39 -5.58
N MET A 111 9.42 -13.29 -6.57
CA MET A 111 10.49 -14.27 -6.75
C MET A 111 11.84 -13.63 -7.10
N GLU A 112 11.86 -12.63 -7.98
CA GLU A 112 13.08 -11.88 -8.35
C GLU A 112 13.68 -11.13 -7.15
N LEU A 113 12.83 -10.75 -6.19
CA LEU A 113 13.27 -10.14 -4.96
C LEU A 113 13.78 -11.14 -3.94
N ARG A 114 13.69 -12.46 -4.10
CA ARG A 114 14.23 -13.41 -3.10
C ARG A 114 15.74 -13.50 -3.20
#